data_AF-A6LWK1-F1
#
_entry.id   AF-A6LWK1-F1
#
_cell.length_a   1.000
_cell.length_b   1.000
_cell.length_c   1.000
_cell.angle_alpha   90.00
_cell.angle_beta   90.00
_cell.angle_gamma   90.00
#
_symmetry.space_group_name_H-M   'P 1'
#
loop_
_entity.id
_entity.type
_entity.pdbx_description
1 polymer ?
#
loop_
_entity_poly.entity_id
_entity_poly.type
_entity_poly.pdbx_seq_one_letter_code
_entity_poly.pdbx_strand_id
1 'polypeptide(L)'
;MEFGKKQKKIINNKPNGHLLIKGPKGSGKTTSFIHKIPSLLNNYCISKDDKILVAACNEGYSDYFYSVYRNIEGEKYHQNSFFDEDNSDKLEIRTIDSLVSYYLNKYVKNNNINLTLASFEEREAELKDAIHIVSKRYEKKKPDILNLDHIEFIQDEIKWIKSCNYLKLEEYQSANRVGRINNLNIEISKILRRNSKQRQAIFEVLEEYTNNLGMLNKIDVQDMELLALNEAKKAPIINYTHIFIDNSQQLTKVQLELFKSLYNEKSYSSITFIMDTFETAIPNAWLVKGRHFSSLGYDMKGKCISLNECYKEIEVEEIEGFVDSSDKLIQKNETNKNLLQSSSLTLGSIEYIDLKRNISHRFIKDSGSVDEIYVDYNNFEEKVDDVVNIPVFNEIAAGNPILINEYIEDSYSLPKDWIRTSKDVFMLKVKGDSMINKNIYDGDYVVISKQNMPRIKDIVAVDIEGEATLKTYKVIDGKIALIPENDKYQPIIIEDQQFNVLGVAIGLIKNS
;
A
#
# COMPACT_ATOMS: atom_id res chain seq x y z
N MET A 1 -8.69 37.06 13.77
CA MET A 1 -8.75 35.61 14.03
C MET A 1 -7.96 35.29 15.29
N GLU A 2 -8.45 34.47 16.23
CA GLU A 2 -7.70 34.13 17.44
C GLU A 2 -6.99 32.76 17.31
N PHE A 3 -5.67 32.73 17.53
CA PHE A 3 -4.86 31.51 17.43
C PHE A 3 -4.62 30.85 18.79
N GLY A 4 -4.76 29.53 18.83
CA GLY A 4 -4.40 28.71 19.98
C GLY A 4 -2.90 28.74 20.30
N LYS A 5 -2.50 28.30 21.51
CA LYS A 5 -1.10 28.36 21.98
C LYS A 5 -0.11 27.66 21.05
N LYS A 6 -0.47 26.48 20.52
CA LYS A 6 0.38 25.71 19.59
C LYS A 6 0.45 26.34 18.18
N GLN A 7 -0.65 26.95 17.72
CA GLN A 7 -0.69 27.68 16.45
C GLN A 7 0.19 28.95 16.52
N LYS A 8 0.11 29.71 17.63
CA LYS A 8 1.02 30.83 17.92
C LYS A 8 2.48 30.40 17.93
N LYS A 9 2.78 29.19 18.45
CA LYS A 9 4.13 28.62 18.39
C LYS A 9 4.60 28.37 16.94
N ILE A 10 3.73 27.91 16.05
CA ILE A 10 4.06 27.74 14.62
C ILE A 10 4.42 29.09 14.00
N ILE A 11 3.57 30.10 14.21
CA ILE A 11 3.70 31.45 13.65
C ILE A 11 4.99 32.13 14.15
N ASN A 12 5.28 32.05 15.45
CA ASN A 12 6.35 32.83 16.07
C ASN A 12 7.70 32.10 16.14
N ASN A 13 7.75 30.79 15.87
CA ASN A 13 9.00 30.05 15.95
C ASN A 13 9.99 30.49 14.86
N LYS A 14 11.25 30.70 15.27
CA LYS A 14 12.36 30.92 14.35
C LYS A 14 12.52 29.74 13.38
N PRO A 15 12.90 29.98 12.12
CA PRO A 15 13.26 28.90 11.19
C PRO A 15 14.47 28.13 11.74
N ASN A 16 14.46 26.80 11.60
CA ASN A 16 15.49 25.92 12.16
C ASN A 16 15.64 24.62 11.35
N GLY A 17 15.92 24.75 10.05
CA GLY A 17 16.00 23.61 9.14
C GLY A 17 14.63 22.96 8.96
N HIS A 18 14.55 21.63 9.13
CA HIS A 18 13.32 20.90 8.84
C HIS A 18 12.30 20.92 9.98
N LEU A 19 11.01 21.06 9.66
CA LEU A 19 9.90 21.10 10.61
C LEU A 19 8.74 20.26 10.10
N LEU A 20 8.14 19.44 10.98
CA LEU A 20 6.89 18.74 10.71
C LEU A 20 5.75 19.33 11.54
N ILE A 21 4.67 19.74 10.90
CA ILE A 21 3.41 20.14 11.53
C ILE A 21 2.37 19.06 11.21
N LYS A 22 1.80 18.43 12.23
CA LYS A 22 0.76 17.41 12.05
C LYS A 22 -0.47 17.69 12.90
N GLY A 23 -1.63 17.22 12.45
CA GLY A 23 -2.89 17.35 13.18
C GLY A 23 -4.07 16.86 12.34
N PRO A 24 -5.30 16.84 12.88
CA PRO A 24 -6.49 16.52 12.09
C PRO A 24 -6.79 17.61 11.06
N LYS A 25 -7.60 17.27 10.04
CA LYS A 25 -8.17 18.25 9.11
C LYS A 25 -8.96 19.30 9.90
N GLY A 26 -8.94 20.55 9.47
CA GLY A 26 -9.62 21.64 10.20
C GLY A 26 -8.90 22.15 11.47
N SER A 27 -7.70 21.64 11.81
CA SER A 27 -6.94 22.13 12.97
C SER A 27 -6.20 23.47 12.74
N GLY A 28 -6.40 24.10 11.59
CA GLY A 28 -5.75 25.37 11.21
C GLY A 28 -4.24 25.28 10.95
N LYS A 29 -3.72 24.12 10.53
CA LYS A 29 -2.29 23.93 10.19
C LYS A 29 -1.84 24.91 9.12
N THR A 30 -2.50 24.84 7.96
CA THR A 30 -2.26 25.66 6.79
C THR A 30 -2.43 27.14 7.09
N THR A 31 -3.51 27.54 7.79
CA THR A 31 -3.72 28.94 8.19
C THR A 31 -2.61 29.44 9.12
N SER A 32 -2.27 28.69 10.17
CA SER A 32 -1.18 29.08 11.09
C SER A 32 0.16 29.20 10.36
N PHE A 33 0.37 28.37 9.34
CA PHE A 33 1.53 28.43 8.49
C PHE A 33 1.52 29.71 7.62
N ILE A 34 0.45 30.03 6.89
CA ILE A 34 0.40 31.22 6.01
C ILE A 34 0.62 32.51 6.82
N HIS A 35 0.10 32.58 8.06
CA HIS A 35 0.34 33.70 8.98
C HIS A 35 1.81 33.87 9.40
N LYS A 36 2.67 32.85 9.20
CA LYS A 36 4.11 32.94 9.42
C LYS A 36 4.84 33.69 8.31
N ILE A 37 4.34 33.64 7.07
CA ILE A 37 5.04 34.11 5.87
C ILE A 37 5.52 35.57 6.01
N PRO A 38 4.69 36.54 6.47
CA PRO A 38 5.18 37.92 6.61
C PRO A 38 6.35 38.07 7.59
N SER A 39 6.39 37.26 8.66
CA SER A 39 7.51 37.28 9.60
C SER A 39 8.79 36.69 8.98
N LEU A 40 8.67 35.80 7.99
CA LEU A 40 9.81 35.25 7.27
C LEU A 40 10.33 36.26 6.25
N LEU A 41 9.45 36.86 5.48
CA LEU A 41 9.80 37.91 4.52
C LEU A 41 10.57 39.05 5.21
N ASN A 42 10.04 39.56 6.33
CA ASN A 42 10.62 40.74 6.98
C ASN A 42 11.88 40.46 7.80
N ASN A 43 12.05 39.25 8.35
CA ASN A 43 13.14 38.96 9.29
C ASN A 43 14.17 37.92 8.79
N TYR A 44 13.83 37.14 7.77
CA TYR A 44 14.63 36.00 7.31
C TYR A 44 14.80 35.94 5.79
N CYS A 45 14.21 36.88 5.04
CA CYS A 45 14.43 37.04 3.60
C CYS A 45 15.09 38.40 3.28
N ILE A 46 16.20 38.70 3.95
CA ILE A 46 16.90 39.98 3.82
C ILE A 46 17.85 39.96 2.61
N SER A 47 18.46 38.81 2.31
CA SER A 47 19.38 38.68 1.19
C SER A 47 18.61 38.68 -0.14
N LYS A 48 19.24 39.18 -1.21
CA LYS A 48 18.62 39.24 -2.55
C LYS A 48 18.24 37.85 -3.11
N ASP A 49 18.93 36.81 -2.66
CA ASP A 49 18.69 35.42 -3.07
C ASP A 49 17.73 34.67 -2.11
N ASP A 50 17.26 35.31 -1.03
CA ASP A 50 16.31 34.68 -0.12
C ASP A 50 14.90 34.68 -0.75
N LYS A 51 14.29 33.49 -0.80
CA LYS A 51 12.97 33.27 -1.39
C LYS A 51 12.15 32.26 -0.60
N ILE A 52 10.84 32.42 -0.65
CA ILE A 52 9.85 31.53 -0.03
C ILE A 52 9.06 30.81 -1.13
N LEU A 53 9.05 29.47 -1.07
CA LEU A 53 8.14 28.64 -1.85
C LEU A 53 7.01 28.12 -0.96
N VAL A 54 5.78 28.28 -1.42
CA VAL A 54 4.62 27.57 -0.91
C VAL A 54 4.15 26.59 -1.97
N ALA A 55 4.38 25.32 -1.73
CA ALA A 55 3.99 24.22 -2.60
C ALA A 55 2.56 23.76 -2.28
N ALA A 56 1.64 24.04 -3.19
CA ALA A 56 0.27 23.58 -3.15
C ALA A 56 0.11 22.25 -3.88
N CYS A 57 -0.84 21.41 -3.45
CA CYS A 57 -1.11 20.13 -4.09
C CYS A 57 -1.83 20.28 -5.43
N ASN A 58 -2.69 21.29 -5.57
CA ASN A 58 -3.42 21.60 -6.80
C ASN A 58 -3.68 23.11 -6.90
N GLU A 59 -4.28 23.53 -8.02
CA GLU A 59 -4.57 24.94 -8.28
C GLU A 59 -5.56 25.54 -7.27
N GLY A 60 -6.58 24.80 -6.86
CA GLY A 60 -7.54 25.25 -5.83
C GLY A 60 -6.88 25.58 -4.48
N TYR A 61 -5.91 24.77 -4.03
CA TYR A 61 -5.13 25.07 -2.83
C TYR A 61 -4.21 26.28 -3.03
N SER A 62 -3.64 26.45 -4.23
CA SER A 62 -2.82 27.62 -4.57
C SER A 62 -3.65 28.91 -4.46
N ASP A 63 -4.85 28.94 -5.04
CA ASP A 63 -5.76 30.08 -4.97
C ASP A 63 -6.20 30.37 -3.53
N TYR A 64 -6.52 29.32 -2.77
CA TYR A 64 -6.80 29.44 -1.35
C TYR A 64 -5.62 30.10 -0.60
N PHE A 65 -4.38 29.64 -0.82
CA PHE A 65 -3.21 30.22 -0.16
C PHE A 65 -3.02 31.70 -0.51
N TYR A 66 -3.19 32.06 -1.80
CA TYR A 66 -3.16 33.45 -2.24
C TYR A 66 -4.23 34.30 -1.54
N SER A 67 -5.47 33.80 -1.46
CA SER A 67 -6.58 34.52 -0.83
C SER A 67 -6.32 34.81 0.66
N VAL A 68 -5.82 33.82 1.40
CA VAL A 68 -5.49 33.96 2.83
C VAL A 68 -4.32 34.92 3.00
N TYR A 69 -3.28 34.81 2.17
CA TYR A 69 -2.12 35.70 2.24
C TYR A 69 -2.49 37.15 1.97
N ARG A 70 -3.27 37.44 0.93
CA ARG A 70 -3.72 38.81 0.61
C ARG A 70 -4.53 39.45 1.73
N ASN A 71 -5.38 38.67 2.41
CA ASN A 71 -6.13 39.17 3.56
C ASN A 71 -5.19 39.58 4.70
N ILE A 72 -4.14 38.79 4.96
CA ILE A 72 -3.15 39.09 6.00
C ILE A 72 -2.33 40.34 5.66
N GLU A 73 -1.93 40.50 4.39
CA GLU A 73 -1.24 41.72 3.96
C GLU A 73 -2.13 42.95 4.07
N GLY A 74 -3.39 42.85 3.63
CA GLY A 74 -4.36 43.95 3.74
C GLY A 74 -4.56 44.45 5.17
N GLU A 75 -4.61 43.54 6.15
CA GLU A 75 -4.67 43.91 7.58
C GLU A 75 -3.40 44.64 8.07
N LYS A 76 -2.22 44.34 7.49
CA LYS A 76 -0.94 44.93 7.87
C LYS A 76 -0.62 46.26 7.18
N TYR A 77 -1.04 46.46 5.93
CA TYR A 77 -0.88 47.75 5.23
C TYR A 77 -1.50 48.93 5.98
N HIS A 78 -2.49 48.69 6.85
CA HIS A 78 -3.04 49.69 7.76
C HIS A 78 -2.12 50.08 8.94
N GLN A 79 -0.93 49.49 9.07
CA GLN A 79 0.03 49.71 10.16
C GLN A 79 1.47 50.06 9.70
N ASN A 80 1.73 50.24 8.40
CA ASN A 80 3.12 50.22 7.90
C ASN A 80 3.97 51.46 8.28
N SER A 81 5.24 51.15 8.56
CA SER A 81 6.36 52.04 8.86
C SER A 81 7.13 52.36 7.57
N PHE A 82 7.82 53.50 7.52
CA PHE A 82 8.45 54.10 6.32
C PHE A 82 9.64 53.29 5.72
N PHE A 83 9.96 52.10 6.26
CA PHE A 83 11.17 51.32 5.94
C PHE A 83 10.89 49.93 5.32
N ASP A 84 9.66 49.63 4.92
CA ASP A 84 9.37 48.32 4.32
C ASP A 84 10.02 48.18 2.93
N GLU A 85 10.93 47.21 2.79
CA GLU A 85 11.49 46.80 1.49
C GLU A 85 10.41 46.14 0.62
N ASP A 86 10.47 46.38 -0.70
CA ASP A 86 9.62 45.70 -1.67
C ASP A 86 9.99 44.20 -1.74
N ASN A 87 9.17 43.37 -1.09
CA ASN A 87 9.34 41.91 -1.03
C ASN A 87 8.40 41.17 -2.01
N SER A 88 7.79 41.87 -2.97
CA SER A 88 6.77 41.31 -3.85
C SER A 88 7.25 40.15 -4.74
N ASP A 89 8.55 40.05 -5.01
CA ASP A 89 9.17 39.02 -5.84
C ASP A 89 9.75 37.83 -5.03
N LYS A 90 9.72 37.88 -3.70
CA LYS A 90 10.34 36.88 -2.82
C LYS A 90 9.41 35.73 -2.42
N LEU A 91 8.09 35.88 -2.59
CA LEU A 91 7.10 34.82 -2.30
C LEU A 91 6.58 34.20 -3.60
N GLU A 92 6.76 32.88 -3.74
CA GLU A 92 6.20 32.10 -4.84
C GLU A 92 5.25 31.05 -4.28
N ILE A 93 3.97 31.10 -4.69
CA ILE A 93 3.01 30.02 -4.44
C ILE A 93 2.82 29.27 -5.77
N ARG A 94 3.16 27.98 -5.78
CA ARG A 94 3.12 27.14 -6.97
C ARG A 94 2.59 25.75 -6.66
N THR A 95 2.00 25.10 -7.65
CA THR A 95 1.69 23.67 -7.57
C THR A 95 2.94 22.83 -7.84
N ILE A 96 2.92 21.58 -7.39
CA ILE A 96 3.99 20.61 -7.67
C ILE A 96 4.11 20.39 -9.19
N ASP A 97 2.99 20.24 -9.88
CA ASP A 97 2.95 20.04 -11.34
C ASP A 97 3.53 21.24 -12.10
N SER A 98 3.29 22.46 -11.61
CA SER A 98 3.91 23.67 -12.18
C SER A 98 5.43 23.66 -12.02
N LEU A 99 5.94 23.25 -10.86
CA LEU A 99 7.38 23.12 -10.62
C LEU A 99 8.01 22.03 -11.50
N VAL A 100 7.36 20.87 -11.61
CA VAL A 100 7.80 19.77 -12.46
C VAL A 100 7.83 20.20 -13.93
N SER A 101 6.76 20.83 -14.41
CA SER A 101 6.65 21.36 -15.78
C SER A 101 7.74 22.41 -16.08
N TYR A 102 8.04 23.28 -15.12
CA TYR A 102 9.11 24.28 -15.27
C TYR A 102 10.48 23.63 -15.52
N TYR A 103 10.86 22.64 -14.71
CA TYR A 103 12.13 21.93 -14.88
C TYR A 103 12.14 21.02 -16.10
N LEU A 104 11.01 20.42 -16.48
CA LEU A 104 10.89 19.65 -17.72
C LEU A 104 11.13 20.53 -18.95
N ASN A 105 10.47 21.69 -19.04
CA ASN A 105 10.64 22.62 -20.17
C ASN A 105 12.10 23.08 -20.31
N LYS A 106 12.80 23.23 -19.19
CA LYS A 106 14.23 23.54 -19.19
C LYS A 106 15.05 22.36 -19.71
N TYR A 107 14.78 21.14 -19.25
CA TYR A 107 15.45 19.93 -19.75
C TYR A 107 15.27 19.79 -21.28
N VAL A 108 14.04 19.96 -21.77
CA VAL A 108 13.68 19.96 -23.20
C VAL A 108 14.50 21.02 -23.96
N LYS A 109 14.55 22.25 -23.46
CA LYS A 109 15.31 23.35 -24.06
C LYS A 109 16.83 23.10 -24.07
N ASN A 110 17.38 22.59 -22.97
CA ASN A 110 18.82 22.36 -22.82
C ASN A 110 19.33 21.21 -23.69
N ASN A 111 18.50 20.19 -23.92
CA ASN A 111 18.86 19.03 -24.73
C ASN A 111 18.33 19.12 -26.17
N ASN A 112 17.55 20.15 -26.50
CA ASN A 112 16.92 20.36 -27.81
C ASN A 112 16.10 19.12 -28.28
N ILE A 113 15.33 18.55 -27.35
CA ILE A 113 14.47 17.38 -27.58
C ILE A 113 13.03 17.86 -27.70
N ASN A 114 12.18 17.17 -28.46
CA ASN A 114 10.74 17.36 -28.43
C ASN A 114 10.10 16.20 -27.66
N LEU A 115 9.44 16.48 -26.54
CA LEU A 115 8.77 15.47 -25.72
C LEU A 115 7.29 15.82 -25.57
N THR A 116 6.43 14.81 -25.66
CA THR A 116 5.00 14.96 -25.43
C THR A 116 4.51 13.91 -24.41
N LEU A 117 3.48 14.26 -23.64
CA LEU A 117 2.89 13.32 -22.69
C LEU A 117 2.06 12.29 -23.46
N ALA A 118 2.25 11.00 -23.16
CA ALA A 118 1.46 9.93 -23.76
C ALA A 118 0.01 9.93 -23.27
N SER A 119 -0.94 9.67 -24.18
CA SER A 119 -2.35 9.53 -23.82
C SER A 119 -2.59 8.27 -22.97
N PHE A 120 -3.80 8.11 -22.43
CA PHE A 120 -4.13 6.88 -21.71
C PHE A 120 -4.03 5.64 -22.63
N GLU A 121 -4.60 5.73 -23.83
CA GLU A 121 -4.64 4.65 -24.81
C GLU A 121 -3.23 4.28 -25.29
N GLU A 122 -2.36 5.28 -25.50
CA GLU A 122 -0.98 5.04 -25.90
C GLU A 122 -0.20 4.34 -24.79
N ARG A 123 -0.33 4.80 -23.55
CA ARG A 123 0.33 4.15 -22.41
C ARG A 123 -0.13 2.70 -22.23
N GLU A 124 -1.43 2.44 -22.39
CA GLU A 124 -1.97 1.09 -22.28
C GLU A 124 -1.49 0.20 -23.43
N ALA A 125 -1.48 0.71 -24.66
CA ALA A 125 -1.00 -0.03 -25.83
C ALA A 125 0.49 -0.38 -25.73
N GLU A 126 1.34 0.59 -25.38
CA GLU A 126 2.77 0.36 -25.22
C GLU A 126 3.10 -0.56 -24.05
N LEU A 127 2.31 -0.51 -22.96
CA LEU A 127 2.47 -1.46 -21.85
C LEU A 127 2.11 -2.89 -22.26
N LYS A 128 1.03 -3.08 -23.02
CA LYS A 128 0.66 -4.41 -23.56
C LYS A 128 1.75 -4.98 -24.46
N ASP A 129 2.32 -4.13 -25.33
CA ASP A 129 3.41 -4.54 -26.21
C ASP A 129 4.67 -4.90 -25.41
N ALA A 130 5.05 -4.09 -24.41
CA ALA A 130 6.17 -4.38 -23.51
C ALA A 130 6.00 -5.72 -22.77
N ILE A 131 4.80 -6.01 -22.24
CA ILE A 131 4.48 -7.30 -21.60
C ILE A 131 4.64 -8.46 -22.59
N HIS A 132 4.18 -8.28 -23.83
CA HIS A 132 4.30 -9.30 -24.88
C HIS A 132 5.74 -9.57 -25.28
N ILE A 133 6.53 -8.52 -25.49
CA ILE A 133 7.96 -8.61 -25.83
C ILE A 133 8.72 -9.34 -24.72
N VAL A 134 8.53 -8.91 -23.47
CA VAL A 134 9.21 -9.52 -22.32
C VAL A 134 8.74 -10.95 -22.11
N SER A 135 7.44 -11.24 -22.25
CA SER A 135 6.91 -12.60 -22.18
C SER A 135 7.61 -13.57 -23.13
N LYS A 136 7.90 -13.14 -24.35
CA LYS A 136 8.61 -13.98 -25.35
C LYS A 136 10.05 -14.30 -24.97
N ARG A 137 10.69 -13.50 -24.11
CA ARG A 137 12.05 -13.77 -23.61
C ARG A 137 12.09 -14.97 -22.65
N TYR A 138 10.96 -15.36 -22.07
CA TYR A 138 10.84 -16.49 -21.15
C TYR A 138 10.33 -17.75 -21.86
N GLU A 139 11.24 -18.64 -22.29
CA GLU A 139 10.88 -19.82 -23.11
C GLU A 139 10.04 -20.89 -22.38
N LYS A 140 10.46 -21.35 -21.19
CA LYS A 140 9.90 -22.56 -20.53
C LYS A 140 9.33 -22.34 -19.12
N LYS A 141 9.57 -21.19 -18.50
CA LYS A 141 9.08 -20.85 -17.15
C LYS A 141 8.74 -19.36 -17.06
N LYS A 142 7.68 -18.96 -17.78
CA LYS A 142 7.14 -17.60 -17.75
C LYS A 142 6.57 -17.30 -16.35
N PRO A 143 6.98 -16.20 -15.70
CA PRO A 143 6.33 -15.73 -14.49
C PRO A 143 4.85 -15.41 -14.76
N ASP A 144 3.95 -15.90 -13.90
CA ASP A 144 2.49 -15.69 -14.05
C ASP A 144 2.12 -14.21 -14.19
N ILE A 145 2.88 -13.34 -13.52
CA ILE A 145 2.69 -11.89 -13.54
C ILE A 145 2.69 -11.29 -14.95
N LEU A 146 3.36 -11.91 -15.92
CA LEU A 146 3.42 -11.45 -17.31
C LEU A 146 2.14 -11.79 -18.13
N ASN A 147 1.09 -12.29 -17.51
CA ASN A 147 -0.23 -12.40 -18.14
C ASN A 147 -0.92 -11.02 -18.21
N LEU A 148 -1.67 -10.77 -19.28
CA LEU A 148 -2.40 -9.51 -19.49
C LEU A 148 -3.49 -9.29 -18.44
N ASP A 149 -3.98 -10.34 -17.80
CA ASP A 149 -4.91 -10.26 -16.66
C ASP A 149 -4.32 -9.43 -15.50
N HIS A 150 -2.99 -9.27 -15.44
CA HIS A 150 -2.29 -8.51 -14.40
C HIS A 150 -1.81 -7.12 -14.88
N ILE A 151 -2.30 -6.62 -16.01
CA ILE A 151 -1.84 -5.35 -16.60
C ILE A 151 -1.99 -4.16 -15.64
N GLU A 152 -3.14 -4.03 -14.97
CA GLU A 152 -3.39 -2.94 -14.01
C GLU A 152 -2.38 -2.98 -12.86
N PHE A 153 -2.11 -4.18 -12.34
CA PHE A 153 -1.12 -4.38 -11.29
C PHE A 153 0.29 -4.01 -11.75
N ILE A 154 0.70 -4.43 -12.96
CA ILE A 154 2.00 -4.08 -13.53
C ILE A 154 2.12 -2.57 -13.69
N GLN A 155 1.07 -1.92 -14.21
CA GLN A 155 1.03 -0.47 -14.39
C GLN A 155 1.22 0.27 -13.06
N ASP A 156 0.48 -0.13 -12.02
CA ASP A 156 0.60 0.44 -10.68
C ASP A 156 1.98 0.21 -10.07
N GLU A 157 2.56 -0.97 -10.28
CA GLU A 157 3.89 -1.28 -9.77
C GLU A 157 4.97 -0.47 -10.51
N ILE A 158 4.88 -0.33 -11.84
CA ILE A 158 5.74 0.56 -12.64
C ILE A 158 5.66 2.00 -12.13
N LYS A 159 4.44 2.50 -11.93
CA LYS A 159 4.20 3.84 -11.38
C LYS A 159 4.91 4.00 -10.04
N TRP A 160 4.78 3.03 -9.15
CA TRP A 160 5.46 3.06 -7.87
C TRP A 160 6.98 2.99 -7.95
N ILE A 161 7.53 2.13 -8.82
CA ILE A 161 8.98 2.01 -9.04
C ILE A 161 9.54 3.37 -9.43
N LYS A 162 8.93 4.02 -10.42
CA LYS A 162 9.33 5.36 -10.88
C LYS A 162 9.13 6.42 -9.79
N SER A 163 7.98 6.45 -9.11
CA SER A 163 7.70 7.37 -7.99
C SER A 163 8.62 7.19 -6.76
N CYS A 164 9.20 6.01 -6.59
CA CYS A 164 10.21 5.71 -5.57
C CYS A 164 11.64 5.94 -6.06
N ASN A 165 11.83 6.41 -7.30
CA ASN A 165 13.13 6.60 -7.93
C ASN A 165 14.00 5.32 -7.89
N TYR A 166 13.41 4.15 -8.13
CA TYR A 166 14.14 2.89 -8.23
C TYR A 166 14.43 2.60 -9.70
N LEU A 167 15.48 3.24 -10.23
CA LEU A 167 15.83 3.16 -11.66
C LEU A 167 16.79 2.01 -11.96
N LYS A 168 17.21 1.25 -10.94
CA LYS A 168 18.06 0.07 -11.08
C LYS A 168 17.36 -1.16 -10.53
N LEU A 169 17.56 -2.29 -11.19
CA LEU A 169 16.97 -3.57 -10.79
C LEU A 169 17.32 -3.93 -9.34
N GLU A 170 18.56 -3.73 -8.91
CA GLU A 170 19.04 -4.04 -7.55
C GLU A 170 18.29 -3.25 -6.45
N GLU A 171 18.00 -1.98 -6.73
CA GLU A 171 17.25 -1.10 -5.82
C GLU A 171 15.81 -1.59 -5.68
N TYR A 172 15.16 -1.91 -6.81
CA TYR A 172 13.81 -2.44 -6.80
C TYR A 172 13.73 -3.83 -6.14
N GLN A 173 14.69 -4.70 -6.41
CA GLN A 173 14.72 -6.06 -5.87
C GLN A 173 14.85 -6.08 -4.35
N SER A 174 15.67 -5.19 -3.79
CA SER A 174 15.88 -5.07 -2.35
C SER A 174 14.83 -4.21 -1.63
N ALA A 175 13.99 -3.46 -2.37
CA ALA A 175 13.05 -2.51 -1.80
C ALA A 175 12.04 -3.16 -0.85
N ASN A 176 11.86 -2.52 0.32
CA ASN A 176 10.77 -2.82 1.25
C ASN A 176 9.45 -2.40 0.59
N ARG A 177 8.68 -3.37 0.10
CA ARG A 177 7.36 -3.17 -0.50
C ARG A 177 6.30 -3.68 0.46
N VAL A 178 5.35 -2.83 0.81
CA VAL A 178 4.13 -3.21 1.53
C VAL A 178 3.03 -3.39 0.48
N GLY A 179 2.17 -4.40 0.64
CA GLY A 179 1.00 -4.56 -0.24
C GLY A 179 0.15 -3.30 -0.24
N ARG A 180 -0.32 -2.88 -1.43
CA ARG A 180 -1.17 -1.70 -1.60
C ARG A 180 -2.58 -2.17 -1.93
N ILE A 181 -3.56 -1.64 -1.24
CA ILE A 181 -4.98 -1.83 -1.58
C ILE A 181 -5.31 -0.72 -2.57
N ASN A 182 -5.77 -1.07 -3.76
CA ASN A 182 -6.28 -0.09 -4.71
C ASN A 182 -7.78 0.08 -4.44
N ASN A 183 -8.27 1.32 -4.26
CA ASN A 183 -9.65 1.58 -3.84
C ASN A 183 -10.71 1.11 -4.85
N LEU A 184 -10.28 0.80 -6.08
CA LEU A 184 -11.12 0.26 -7.14
C LEU A 184 -11.38 -1.23 -7.02
N ASN A 185 -10.42 -2.01 -6.51
CA ASN A 185 -10.49 -3.48 -6.48
C ASN A 185 -9.67 -4.00 -5.29
N ILE A 186 -10.37 -4.56 -4.30
CA ILE A 186 -9.79 -5.18 -3.08
C ILE A 186 -8.85 -6.36 -3.45
N GLU A 187 -8.99 -6.94 -4.64
CA GLU A 187 -8.23 -8.10 -5.12
C GLU A 187 -6.78 -7.79 -5.57
N ILE A 188 -6.39 -6.53 -5.76
CA ILE A 188 -5.12 -6.18 -6.46
C ILE A 188 -3.89 -6.20 -5.54
N SER A 189 -4.03 -6.47 -4.25
CA SER A 189 -2.88 -6.47 -3.32
C SER A 189 -2.01 -7.74 -3.42
N LYS A 190 -1.41 -8.01 -4.59
CA LYS A 190 -0.42 -9.09 -4.72
C LYS A 190 0.85 -8.73 -3.96
N ILE A 191 1.36 -9.64 -3.12
CA ILE A 191 2.63 -9.45 -2.41
C ILE A 191 3.78 -9.87 -3.32
N LEU A 192 4.66 -8.94 -3.68
CA LEU A 192 5.90 -9.24 -4.41
C LEU A 192 7.06 -9.40 -3.45
N ARG A 193 7.65 -10.59 -3.36
CA ARG A 193 8.86 -10.83 -2.56
C ARG A 193 10.06 -10.06 -3.10
N ARG A 194 11.01 -9.77 -2.21
CA ARG A 194 12.31 -9.22 -2.61
C ARG A 194 13.10 -10.26 -3.40
N ASN A 195 13.95 -9.79 -4.31
CA ASN A 195 14.83 -10.63 -5.13
C ASN A 195 14.06 -11.72 -5.92
N SER A 196 12.79 -11.49 -6.26
CA SER A 196 11.96 -12.48 -6.94
C SER A 196 12.07 -12.37 -8.47
N LYS A 197 11.82 -13.48 -9.17
CA LYS A 197 11.72 -13.47 -10.64
C LYS A 197 10.57 -12.62 -11.16
N GLN A 198 9.51 -12.45 -10.37
CA GLN A 198 8.40 -11.58 -10.73
C GLN A 198 8.81 -10.11 -10.71
N ARG A 199 9.56 -9.67 -9.68
CA ARG A 199 10.11 -8.31 -9.66
C ARG A 199 11.06 -8.09 -10.83
N GLN A 200 11.91 -9.06 -11.13
CA GLN A 200 12.78 -8.97 -12.31
C GLN A 200 11.96 -8.79 -13.59
N ALA A 201 10.95 -9.64 -13.81
CA ALA A 201 10.08 -9.55 -14.98
C ALA A 201 9.33 -8.20 -15.07
N ILE A 202 8.79 -7.69 -13.96
CA ILE A 202 8.14 -6.37 -13.92
C ILE A 202 9.13 -5.26 -14.28
N PHE A 203 10.38 -5.35 -13.80
CA PHE A 203 11.41 -4.37 -14.11
C PHE A 203 11.85 -4.43 -15.58
N GLU A 204 11.94 -5.62 -16.17
CA GLU A 204 12.18 -5.78 -17.61
C GLU A 204 11.02 -5.18 -18.43
N VAL A 205 9.77 -5.33 -17.97
CA VAL A 205 8.61 -4.66 -18.58
C VAL A 205 8.69 -3.15 -18.44
N LEU A 206 9.11 -2.62 -17.27
CA LEU A 206 9.34 -1.20 -17.07
C LEU A 206 10.36 -0.63 -18.07
N GLU A 207 11.48 -1.31 -18.26
CA GLU A 207 12.53 -0.89 -19.19
C GLU A 207 12.02 -0.88 -20.63
N GLU A 208 11.34 -1.96 -21.05
CA GLU A 208 10.78 -2.07 -22.39
C GLU A 208 9.68 -1.02 -22.63
N TYR A 209 8.78 -0.84 -21.67
CA TYR A 209 7.71 0.17 -21.71
C TYR A 209 8.26 1.60 -21.87
N THR A 210 9.30 1.92 -21.10
CA THR A 210 9.93 3.24 -21.17
C THR A 210 10.65 3.44 -22.51
N ASN A 211 11.26 2.38 -23.05
CA ASN A 211 11.92 2.41 -24.34
C ASN A 211 10.92 2.59 -25.50
N ASN A 212 9.79 1.86 -25.45
CA ASN A 212 8.69 1.98 -26.40
C ASN A 212 8.14 3.42 -26.47
N LEU A 213 7.83 4.02 -25.32
CA LEU A 213 7.42 5.44 -25.26
C LEU A 213 8.51 6.37 -25.80
N GLY A 214 9.77 6.10 -25.46
CA GLY A 214 10.92 6.86 -25.95
C GLY A 214 11.05 6.85 -27.49
N MET A 215 10.77 5.71 -28.14
CA MET A 215 10.77 5.61 -29.61
C MET A 215 9.70 6.50 -30.27
N LEU A 216 8.61 6.79 -29.56
CA LEU A 216 7.55 7.71 -29.98
C LEU A 216 7.83 9.18 -29.61
N ASN A 217 8.97 9.47 -28.97
CA ASN A 217 9.27 10.75 -28.32
C ASN A 217 8.20 11.14 -27.29
N LYS A 218 7.68 10.15 -26.57
CA LYS A 218 6.68 10.30 -25.53
C LYS A 218 7.21 9.88 -24.18
N ILE A 219 6.58 10.43 -23.14
CA ILE A 219 6.89 10.12 -21.74
C ILE A 219 5.59 9.97 -20.96
N ASP A 220 5.64 9.23 -19.85
CA ASP A 220 4.56 9.24 -18.87
C ASP A 220 4.75 10.33 -17.81
N VAL A 221 3.80 10.45 -16.89
CA VAL A 221 3.82 11.45 -15.82
C VAL A 221 5.00 11.22 -14.87
N GLN A 222 5.36 9.98 -14.59
CA GLN A 222 6.44 9.66 -13.65
C GLN A 222 7.81 9.92 -14.28
N ASP A 223 7.99 9.66 -15.58
CA ASP A 223 9.17 10.04 -16.36
C ASP A 223 9.35 11.56 -16.36
N MET A 224 8.25 12.31 -16.51
CA MET A 224 8.28 13.76 -16.40
C MET A 224 8.82 14.21 -15.02
N GLU A 225 8.34 13.62 -13.92
CA GLU A 225 8.84 13.93 -12.56
C GLU A 225 10.33 13.57 -12.39
N LEU A 226 10.76 12.42 -12.92
CA LEU A 226 12.15 11.97 -12.85
C LEU A 226 13.10 12.87 -13.66
N LEU A 227 12.70 13.27 -14.87
CA LEU A 227 13.47 14.21 -15.71
C LEU A 227 13.56 15.58 -15.04
N ALA A 228 12.45 16.08 -14.49
CA ALA A 228 12.43 17.34 -13.76
C ALA A 228 13.35 17.31 -12.53
N LEU A 229 13.32 16.23 -11.74
CA LEU A 229 14.22 16.02 -10.61
C LEU A 229 15.69 16.01 -11.03
N ASN A 230 16.02 15.31 -12.11
CA ASN A 230 17.38 15.23 -12.62
C ASN A 230 17.90 16.58 -13.09
N GLU A 231 17.06 17.39 -13.75
CA GLU A 231 17.41 18.74 -14.17
C GLU A 231 17.58 19.68 -12.97
N ALA A 232 16.69 19.59 -11.98
CA ALA A 232 16.77 20.38 -10.75
C ALA A 232 18.05 20.08 -9.96
N LYS A 233 18.47 18.81 -9.87
CA LYS A 233 19.73 18.40 -9.21
C LYS A 233 20.99 18.93 -9.91
N LYS A 234 20.98 19.08 -11.24
CA LYS A 234 22.15 19.54 -12.02
C LYS A 234 22.38 21.04 -11.92
N ALA A 235 21.32 21.82 -12.08
CA ALA A 235 21.40 23.27 -12.16
C ALA A 235 20.12 23.89 -11.59
N PRO A 236 19.99 23.95 -10.26
CA PRO A 236 18.85 24.61 -9.65
C PRO A 236 18.97 26.11 -9.94
N ILE A 237 18.04 26.64 -10.73
CA ILE A 237 18.00 28.07 -11.06
C ILE A 237 17.43 28.85 -9.88
N ILE A 238 16.39 28.26 -9.27
CA ILE A 238 15.66 28.87 -8.18
C ILE A 238 15.89 27.99 -6.97
N ASN A 239 16.59 28.56 -6.00
CA ASN A 239 16.72 27.99 -4.67
C ASN A 239 15.82 28.77 -3.73
N TYR A 240 15.20 28.06 -2.80
CA TYR A 240 14.30 28.65 -1.81
C TYR A 240 14.91 28.48 -0.43
N THR A 241 15.07 29.59 0.28
CA THR A 241 15.49 29.57 1.68
C THR A 241 14.39 29.09 2.60
N HIS A 242 13.13 29.29 2.24
CA HIS A 242 12.02 28.70 2.97
C HIS A 242 11.12 27.94 2.01
N ILE A 243 10.85 26.68 2.31
CA ILE A 243 9.94 25.83 1.55
C ILE A 243 8.83 25.34 2.47
N PHE A 244 7.59 25.48 2.01
CA PHE A 244 6.40 25.07 2.73
C PHE A 244 5.58 24.14 1.87
N ILE A 245 5.22 23.00 2.44
CA ILE A 245 4.63 21.89 1.68
C ILE A 245 3.39 21.43 2.42
N ASP A 246 2.23 21.58 1.80
CA ASP A 246 0.97 21.07 2.34
C ASP A 246 0.71 19.62 1.91
N ASN A 247 -0.16 18.92 2.65
CA ASN A 247 -0.52 17.50 2.46
C ASN A 247 0.67 16.58 2.15
N SER A 248 1.74 16.69 2.94
CA SER A 248 2.99 15.98 2.69
C SER A 248 2.84 14.45 2.71
N GLN A 249 1.78 13.92 3.33
CA GLN A 249 1.39 12.50 3.30
C GLN A 249 1.13 11.96 1.90
N GLN A 250 0.80 12.82 0.94
CA GLN A 250 0.49 12.42 -0.44
C GLN A 250 1.72 12.40 -1.35
N LEU A 251 2.89 12.82 -0.87
CA LEU A 251 4.05 13.01 -1.75
C LEU A 251 4.80 11.72 -2.07
N THR A 252 5.21 11.60 -3.34
CA THR A 252 6.12 10.56 -3.79
C THR A 252 7.55 10.83 -3.34
N LYS A 253 8.43 9.82 -3.44
CA LYS A 253 9.85 10.00 -3.09
C LYS A 253 10.52 11.00 -4.02
N VAL A 254 10.21 10.92 -5.33
CA VAL A 254 10.72 11.83 -6.35
C VAL A 254 10.36 13.28 -6.04
N GLN A 255 9.11 13.55 -5.66
CA GLN A 255 8.65 14.89 -5.27
C GLN A 255 9.34 15.40 -4.00
N LEU A 256 9.52 14.55 -2.98
CA LEU A 256 10.29 14.91 -1.79
C LEU A 256 11.76 15.24 -2.16
N GLU A 257 12.42 14.40 -2.96
CA GLU A 257 13.78 14.69 -3.44
C GLU A 257 13.85 15.97 -4.28
N LEU A 258 12.80 16.30 -5.04
CA LEU A 258 12.72 17.56 -5.79
C LEU A 258 12.74 18.74 -4.83
N PHE A 259 11.89 18.78 -3.81
CA PHE A 259 11.93 19.86 -2.83
C PHE A 259 13.26 19.94 -2.09
N LYS A 260 13.90 18.80 -1.83
CA LYS A 260 15.26 18.79 -1.27
C LYS A 260 16.28 19.46 -2.20
N SER A 261 16.19 19.22 -3.50
CA SER A 261 17.10 19.83 -4.49
C SER A 261 16.91 21.34 -4.67
N LEU A 262 15.70 21.85 -4.36
CA LEU A 262 15.36 23.26 -4.43
C LEU A 262 15.68 24.03 -3.14
N TYR A 263 16.06 23.33 -2.07
CA TYR A 263 16.26 23.91 -0.75
C TYR A 263 17.63 24.59 -0.63
N ASN A 264 17.63 25.91 -0.39
CA ASN A 264 18.83 26.67 -0.10
C ASN A 264 19.19 26.54 1.39
N GLU A 265 20.13 25.65 1.72
CA GLU A 265 20.51 25.43 3.11
C GLU A 265 21.36 26.59 3.65
N LYS A 266 20.81 27.32 4.64
CA LYS A 266 21.45 28.43 5.36
C LYS A 266 21.17 28.25 6.85
N SER A 267 21.91 28.95 7.71
CA SER A 267 21.72 28.87 9.18
C SER A 267 20.32 29.28 9.66
N TYR A 268 19.58 30.02 8.83
CA TYR A 268 18.24 30.51 9.07
C TYR A 268 17.21 30.00 8.06
N SER A 269 17.54 29.03 7.20
CA SER A 269 16.59 28.48 6.22
C SER A 269 15.68 27.43 6.85
N SER A 270 14.55 27.12 6.20
CA SER A 270 13.66 26.06 6.70
C SER A 270 12.83 25.37 5.63
N ILE A 271 12.66 24.05 5.75
CA ILE A 271 11.60 23.30 5.03
C ILE A 271 10.55 22.84 6.04
N THR A 272 9.29 23.14 5.79
CA THR A 272 8.19 22.78 6.68
C THR A 272 7.18 21.91 5.94
N PHE A 273 6.96 20.72 6.47
CA PHE A 273 5.98 19.76 5.99
C PHE A 273 4.73 19.84 6.86
N ILE A 274 3.56 19.94 6.22
CA ILE A 274 2.26 19.88 6.88
C ILE A 274 1.62 18.54 6.53
N MET A 275 1.11 17.85 7.55
CA MET A 275 0.47 16.55 7.39
C MET A 275 -0.86 16.44 8.14
N ASP A 276 -1.82 15.78 7.50
CA ASP A 276 -3.04 15.33 8.16
C ASP A 276 -2.84 13.96 8.81
N THR A 277 -3.25 13.83 10.07
CA THR A 277 -2.94 12.62 10.88
C THR A 277 -3.82 11.43 10.54
N PHE A 278 -5.04 11.68 10.07
CA PHE A 278 -6.05 10.65 9.82
C PHE A 278 -6.32 10.41 8.33
N GLU A 279 -5.69 11.17 7.44
CA GLU A 279 -5.87 11.02 6.01
C GLU A 279 -5.02 9.85 5.49
N THR A 280 -5.63 9.02 4.66
CA THR A 280 -4.93 7.89 4.03
C THR A 280 -4.02 8.41 2.92
N ALA A 281 -2.75 8.00 2.98
CA ALA A 281 -1.79 8.29 1.93
C ALA A 281 -2.16 7.56 0.63
N ILE A 282 -1.94 8.20 -0.52
CA ILE A 282 -2.08 7.56 -1.83
C ILE A 282 -1.14 6.35 -1.96
N PRO A 283 -1.47 5.35 -2.81
CA PRO A 283 -0.66 4.14 -2.97
C PRO A 283 0.83 4.40 -3.25
N ASN A 284 1.14 5.47 -3.99
CA ASN A 284 2.50 5.81 -4.42
C ASN A 284 3.23 6.79 -3.50
N ALA A 285 2.61 7.17 -2.38
CA ALA A 285 3.23 8.04 -1.40
C ALA A 285 4.43 7.37 -0.73
N TRP A 286 5.43 8.18 -0.38
CA TRP A 286 6.61 7.69 0.31
C TRP A 286 6.38 7.48 1.82
N LEU A 287 5.63 8.39 2.46
CA LEU A 287 5.51 8.47 3.92
C LEU A 287 4.49 7.45 4.47
N VAL A 288 4.92 6.19 4.53
CA VAL A 288 4.13 5.06 5.07
C VAL A 288 4.90 4.36 6.21
N LYS A 289 4.30 3.32 6.82
CA LYS A 289 4.96 2.56 7.89
C LYS A 289 6.35 2.05 7.43
N GLY A 290 7.40 2.42 8.16
CA GLY A 290 8.79 2.06 7.85
C GLY A 290 9.51 2.97 6.84
N ARG A 291 8.81 3.97 6.28
CA ARG A 291 9.40 5.00 5.40
C ARG A 291 9.13 6.38 5.99
N HIS A 292 10.20 7.03 6.44
CA HIS A 292 10.11 8.27 7.21
C HIS A 292 10.94 9.37 6.53
N PHE A 293 10.66 10.63 6.86
CA PHE A 293 11.46 11.78 6.40
C PHE A 293 12.98 11.60 6.56
N SER A 294 13.41 10.98 7.66
CA SER A 294 14.82 10.72 7.94
C SER A 294 15.50 9.82 6.91
N SER A 295 14.78 8.91 6.24
CA SER A 295 15.36 8.06 5.19
C SER A 295 15.74 8.85 3.93
N LEU A 296 15.20 10.07 3.77
CA LEU A 296 15.55 10.99 2.70
C LEU A 296 16.53 12.09 3.17
N GLY A 297 17.06 11.96 4.39
CA GLY A 297 17.99 12.92 4.99
C GLY A 297 17.33 14.19 5.55
N TYR A 298 16.01 14.18 5.78
CA TYR A 298 15.37 15.23 6.56
C TYR A 298 15.47 14.93 8.06
N ASP A 299 16.33 15.67 8.77
CA ASP A 299 16.38 15.66 10.23
C ASP A 299 15.12 16.27 10.87
N MET A 300 14.26 15.40 11.39
CA MET A 300 13.03 15.75 12.11
C MET A 300 13.17 15.66 13.64
N LYS A 301 14.37 15.39 14.18
CA LYS A 301 14.55 15.06 15.60
C LYS A 301 14.19 16.26 16.49
N GLY A 302 13.13 16.12 17.28
CA GLY A 302 12.62 17.19 18.14
C GLY A 302 11.96 18.36 17.40
N LYS A 303 11.77 18.24 16.08
CA LYS A 303 11.22 19.30 15.20
C LYS A 303 9.83 18.91 14.68
N CYS A 304 8.97 18.42 15.57
CA CYS A 304 7.57 18.09 15.27
C CYS A 304 6.62 18.88 16.17
N ILE A 305 5.61 19.51 15.58
CA ILE A 305 4.53 20.20 16.28
C ILE A 305 3.22 19.49 15.95
N SER A 306 2.50 19.03 16.97
CA SER A 306 1.20 18.36 16.81
C SER A 306 0.05 19.24 17.30
N LEU A 307 -0.86 19.59 16.39
CA LEU A 307 -2.13 20.25 16.69
C LEU A 307 -3.19 19.17 16.96
N ASN A 308 -3.90 19.29 18.07
CA ASN A 308 -4.88 18.29 18.50
C ASN A 308 -6.32 18.80 18.39
N GLU A 309 -6.51 20.11 18.32
CA GLU A 309 -7.83 20.76 18.30
C GLU A 309 -8.29 20.93 16.85
N CYS A 310 -9.55 20.62 16.58
CA CYS A 310 -10.22 20.88 15.30
C CYS A 310 -11.16 22.08 15.48
N TYR A 311 -11.07 23.09 14.60
CA TYR A 311 -11.86 24.32 14.71
C TYR A 311 -12.91 24.46 13.60
N LYS A 312 -12.89 23.56 12.62
CA LYS A 312 -13.88 23.44 11.54
C LYS A 312 -14.14 21.96 11.29
N GLU A 313 -15.36 21.50 11.51
CA GLU A 313 -15.85 20.31 10.81
C GLU A 313 -16.00 20.72 9.36
N ILE A 314 -15.08 20.27 8.51
CA ILE A 314 -15.21 20.46 7.06
C ILE A 314 -16.10 19.32 6.60
N GLU A 315 -17.37 19.60 6.31
CA GLU A 315 -18.20 18.71 5.50
C GLU A 315 -17.48 18.47 4.18
N VAL A 316 -17.42 17.20 3.79
CA VAL A 316 -16.57 16.67 2.71
C VAL A 316 -16.87 17.34 1.35
N GLU A 317 -18.04 17.98 1.20
CA GLU A 317 -18.54 18.56 -0.04
C GLU A 317 -17.81 19.85 -0.50
N GLU A 318 -17.20 20.65 0.39
CA GLU A 318 -16.58 21.93 -0.02
C GLU A 318 -15.21 21.76 -0.74
N ILE A 319 -14.61 20.56 -0.71
CA ILE A 319 -13.31 20.30 -1.35
C ILE A 319 -13.44 19.40 -2.59
N GLU A 320 -14.51 18.60 -2.69
CA GLU A 320 -14.77 17.75 -3.87
C GLU A 320 -15.17 18.56 -5.12
N GLY A 321 -15.61 19.81 -4.96
CA GLY A 321 -15.83 20.74 -6.07
C GLY A 321 -14.56 21.18 -6.82
N PHE A 322 -13.36 20.83 -6.32
CA PHE A 322 -12.06 21.28 -6.86
C PHE A 322 -11.16 20.14 -7.37
N VAL A 323 -11.69 18.92 -7.50
CA VAL A 323 -11.00 17.83 -8.19
C VAL A 323 -11.24 18.00 -9.69
N ASP A 324 -10.19 18.40 -10.41
CA ASP A 324 -10.22 18.54 -11.85
C ASP A 324 -10.59 17.21 -12.54
N SER A 325 -11.22 17.33 -13.69
CA SER A 325 -12.05 16.33 -14.38
C SER A 325 -11.27 15.19 -15.05
N SER A 326 -10.05 14.88 -14.60
CA SER A 326 -9.22 13.79 -15.12
C SER A 326 -9.42 12.45 -14.40
N ASP A 327 -10.06 12.44 -13.22
CA ASP A 327 -10.34 11.22 -12.42
C ASP A 327 -11.83 10.80 -12.43
N LYS A 328 -12.64 11.33 -13.37
CA LYS A 328 -14.10 11.09 -13.45
C LYS A 328 -14.54 9.64 -13.81
N LEU A 329 -13.64 8.66 -13.78
CA LEU A 329 -14.00 7.25 -13.98
C LEU A 329 -14.08 6.44 -12.68
N ILE A 330 -13.90 7.05 -11.50
CA ILE A 330 -13.94 6.34 -10.23
C ILE A 330 -14.92 7.01 -9.28
N GLN A 331 -16.23 6.88 -9.55
CA GLN A 331 -17.26 6.95 -8.51
C GLN A 331 -18.61 6.51 -9.08
N LYS A 332 -18.86 5.20 -8.99
CA LYS A 332 -20.18 4.66 -8.68
C LYS A 332 -19.94 3.40 -7.88
N ASN A 333 -20.07 3.53 -6.56
CA ASN A 333 -20.69 2.56 -5.65
C ASN A 333 -20.33 2.97 -4.22
N GLU A 334 -21.08 3.91 -3.68
CA GLU A 334 -21.26 4.02 -2.24
C GLU A 334 -22.05 2.81 -1.76
N THR A 335 -21.40 1.90 -1.05
CA THR A 335 -22.04 1.15 0.05
C THR A 335 -20.94 0.52 0.91
N ASN A 336 -21.17 0.56 2.23
CA ASN A 336 -20.36 -0.04 3.31
C ASN A 336 -19.32 0.85 4.00
N LYS A 337 -19.78 2.01 4.48
CA LYS A 337 -19.34 2.55 5.79
C LYS A 337 -19.83 1.60 6.89
N ASN A 338 -19.05 0.58 7.24
CA ASN A 338 -19.05 -0.09 8.56
C ASN A 338 -18.10 -1.30 8.52
N LEU A 339 -16.78 -1.07 8.63
CA LEU A 339 -15.78 -2.09 9.00
C LEU A 339 -14.38 -1.45 9.21
N LEU A 340 -14.32 -0.40 10.04
CA LEU A 340 -13.04 0.21 10.44
C LEU A 340 -12.98 0.36 11.95
N GLN A 341 -13.22 -0.74 12.66
CA GLN A 341 -12.81 -0.94 14.04
C GLN A 341 -12.52 -2.42 14.26
N SER A 342 -11.34 -2.87 13.83
CA SER A 342 -10.59 -3.93 14.50
C SER A 342 -9.22 -4.12 13.86
N SER A 343 -8.23 -4.24 14.75
CA SER A 343 -6.90 -4.82 14.57
C SER A 343 -5.97 -4.25 13.49
N SER A 344 -4.91 -3.61 14.00
CA SER A 344 -3.57 -3.63 13.42
C SER A 344 -3.16 -5.07 13.10
N LEU A 345 -3.41 -5.53 11.87
CA LEU A 345 -2.94 -6.82 11.37
C LEU A 345 -1.63 -6.59 10.61
N THR A 346 -0.56 -7.20 11.12
CA THR A 346 0.66 -7.45 10.36
C THR A 346 0.34 -8.29 9.13
N LEU A 347 0.96 -7.92 8.00
CA LEU A 347 1.02 -8.60 6.69
C LEU A 347 0.60 -10.08 6.70
N GLY A 348 -0.30 -10.45 5.78
CA GLY A 348 -0.90 -11.78 5.61
C GLY A 348 0.10 -12.94 5.55
N SER A 349 0.52 -13.38 6.72
CA SER A 349 1.18 -14.66 6.95
C SER A 349 0.13 -15.74 7.03
N ILE A 350 0.30 -16.81 6.26
CA ILE A 350 -0.51 -18.00 6.41
C ILE A 350 0.10 -18.83 7.53
N GLU A 351 -0.73 -19.34 8.45
CA GLU A 351 -0.27 -20.22 9.52
C GLU A 351 -0.75 -21.65 9.24
N TYR A 352 0.18 -22.60 9.20
CA TYR A 352 -0.11 -24.02 9.23
C TYR A 352 0.08 -24.54 10.66
N ILE A 353 -0.95 -25.14 11.23
CA ILE A 353 -0.95 -25.73 12.56
C ILE A 353 -0.95 -27.26 12.40
N ASP A 354 0.13 -27.92 12.80
CA ASP A 354 0.22 -29.39 12.88
C ASP A 354 -0.58 -29.86 14.11
N LEU A 355 -1.77 -30.41 13.87
CA LEU A 355 -2.69 -30.84 14.93
C LEU A 355 -2.16 -32.06 15.72
N LYS A 356 -1.22 -32.83 15.15
CA LYS A 356 -0.64 -34.01 15.80
C LYS A 356 0.54 -33.65 16.69
N ARG A 357 1.37 -32.69 16.28
CA ARG A 357 2.55 -32.24 17.05
C ARG A 357 2.26 -31.03 17.94
N ASN A 358 1.14 -30.35 17.72
CA ASN A 358 0.81 -29.07 18.35
C ASN A 358 1.92 -28.02 18.12
N ILE A 359 2.38 -27.94 16.87
CA ILE A 359 3.39 -26.98 16.39
C ILE A 359 2.73 -26.13 15.31
N SER A 360 2.99 -24.83 15.28
CA SER A 360 2.59 -23.98 14.17
C SER A 360 3.79 -23.47 13.38
N HIS A 361 3.59 -23.35 12.08
CA HIS A 361 4.54 -22.83 11.12
C HIS A 361 3.89 -21.66 10.40
N ARG A 362 4.54 -20.49 10.43
CA ARG A 362 4.14 -19.38 9.57
C ARG A 362 4.85 -19.52 8.24
N PHE A 363 4.11 -19.34 7.16
CA PHE A 363 4.65 -19.38 5.82
C PHE A 363 3.94 -18.38 4.92
N ILE A 364 4.61 -18.07 3.82
CA ILE A 364 4.12 -17.14 2.82
C ILE A 364 4.10 -17.88 1.50
N LYS A 365 2.96 -17.83 0.81
CA LYS A 365 2.79 -18.32 -0.57
C LYS A 365 2.88 -17.12 -1.51
N ASP A 366 3.64 -17.27 -2.59
CA ASP A 366 3.71 -16.22 -3.62
C ASP A 366 2.50 -16.37 -4.55
N SER A 367 1.70 -15.32 -4.72
CA SER A 367 0.47 -15.34 -5.52
C SER A 367 0.71 -15.71 -6.99
N GLY A 368 1.93 -15.58 -7.51
CA GLY A 368 2.28 -15.91 -8.91
C GLY A 368 3.19 -17.14 -9.07
N SER A 369 3.44 -17.90 -8.01
CA SER A 369 4.10 -19.21 -8.09
C SER A 369 3.44 -20.16 -7.09
N VAL A 370 2.49 -20.96 -7.59
CA VAL A 370 1.68 -21.86 -6.76
C VAL A 370 2.55 -22.81 -5.93
N ASP A 371 3.70 -23.22 -6.47
CA ASP A 371 4.60 -24.21 -5.87
C ASP A 371 5.71 -23.60 -4.97
N GLU A 372 5.86 -22.28 -4.87
CA GLU A 372 6.95 -21.70 -4.05
C GLU A 372 6.49 -21.32 -2.64
N ILE A 373 6.95 -22.11 -1.66
CA ILE A 373 6.67 -21.94 -0.23
C ILE A 373 7.92 -21.49 0.51
N TYR A 374 7.75 -20.50 1.39
CA TYR A 374 8.83 -20.06 2.27
C TYR A 374 8.32 -20.05 3.70
N VAL A 375 9.08 -20.69 4.58
CA VAL A 375 8.73 -20.86 6.00
C VAL A 375 9.49 -19.83 6.81
N ASP A 376 8.79 -19.11 7.68
CA ASP A 376 9.39 -18.17 8.62
C ASP A 376 9.90 -18.92 9.85
N TYR A 377 11.22 -18.98 9.98
CA TYR A 377 11.93 -19.45 11.16
C TYR A 377 12.52 -18.25 11.90
N ASN A 378 11.77 -17.69 12.86
CA ASN A 378 12.25 -16.63 13.76
C ASN A 378 12.88 -15.41 13.01
N ASN A 379 12.16 -14.86 12.02
CA ASN A 379 12.57 -13.75 11.14
C ASN A 379 13.57 -14.12 10.02
N PHE A 380 13.78 -15.41 9.75
CA PHE A 380 14.48 -15.89 8.57
C PHE A 380 13.52 -16.70 7.70
N GLU A 381 13.33 -16.26 6.46
CA GLU A 381 12.51 -16.97 5.48
C GLU A 381 13.40 -17.94 4.68
N GLU A 382 13.09 -19.23 4.74
CA GLU A 382 13.77 -20.26 3.95
C GLU A 382 12.82 -20.83 2.89
N LYS A 383 13.29 -20.90 1.64
CA LYS A 383 12.56 -21.56 0.55
C LYS A 383 12.52 -23.06 0.82
N VAL A 384 11.35 -23.65 0.74
CA VAL A 384 11.18 -25.10 0.79
C VAL A 384 11.17 -25.65 -0.63
N ASP A 385 12.14 -26.49 -0.95
CA ASP A 385 12.25 -27.12 -2.27
C ASP A 385 11.36 -28.38 -2.43
N ASP A 386 11.08 -29.11 -1.33
CA ASP A 386 10.25 -30.33 -1.36
C ASP A 386 8.80 -30.01 -0.92
N VAL A 387 8.00 -29.58 -1.90
CA VAL A 387 6.58 -29.27 -1.74
C VAL A 387 5.70 -30.31 -2.43
N VAL A 388 4.49 -30.51 -1.91
CA VAL A 388 3.48 -31.41 -2.47
C VAL A 388 2.21 -30.62 -2.73
N ASN A 389 1.63 -30.80 -3.92
CA ASN A 389 0.34 -30.22 -4.29
C ASN A 389 -0.80 -31.08 -3.75
N ILE A 390 -1.64 -30.46 -2.94
CA ILE A 390 -2.75 -31.11 -2.24
C ILE A 390 -4.06 -30.62 -2.87
N PRO A 391 -4.94 -31.51 -3.35
CA PRO A 391 -6.23 -31.10 -3.90
C PRO A 391 -7.11 -30.47 -2.81
N VAL A 392 -7.82 -29.40 -3.17
CA VAL A 392 -8.75 -28.68 -2.31
C VAL A 392 -10.17 -28.91 -2.81
N PHE A 393 -11.08 -29.26 -1.88
CA PHE A 393 -12.51 -29.43 -2.15
C PHE A 393 -13.31 -28.44 -1.30
N ASN A 394 -14.39 -27.88 -1.87
CA ASN A 394 -15.05 -26.67 -1.36
C ASN A 394 -16.41 -26.93 -0.67
N GLU A 395 -16.88 -28.19 -0.63
CA GLU A 395 -18.20 -28.52 -0.08
C GLU A 395 -18.12 -29.28 1.25
N ILE A 396 -18.29 -28.52 2.35
CA ILE A 396 -18.90 -28.99 3.60
C ILE A 396 -19.97 -27.97 3.96
N ALA A 397 -21.18 -28.40 4.30
CA ALA A 397 -22.18 -27.57 4.96
C ALA A 397 -22.22 -27.90 6.46
N ALA A 398 -22.11 -26.88 7.32
CA ALA A 398 -22.71 -26.97 8.65
C ALA A 398 -24.23 -26.79 8.48
N GLY A 399 -24.93 -27.88 8.14
CA GLY A 399 -26.35 -27.83 7.77
C GLY A 399 -26.82 -29.13 7.12
N ASN A 400 -27.94 -29.08 6.39
CA ASN A 400 -28.62 -30.24 5.79
C ASN A 400 -27.95 -30.77 4.49
N PRO A 401 -28.05 -32.10 4.22
CA PRO A 401 -27.46 -32.91 3.12
C PRO A 401 -27.27 -32.32 1.71
N ILE A 402 -26.01 -32.17 1.23
CA ILE A 402 -25.58 -32.05 -0.18
C ILE A 402 -24.41 -33.01 -0.52
N LEU A 403 -24.57 -33.72 -1.64
CA LEU A 403 -23.65 -34.70 -2.27
C LEU A 403 -22.27 -34.11 -2.62
N ILE A 404 -21.19 -34.75 -2.15
CA ILE A 404 -19.79 -34.45 -2.51
C ILE A 404 -19.56 -34.60 -4.03
N ASN A 405 -19.32 -33.49 -4.72
CA ASN A 405 -18.91 -33.49 -6.13
C ASN A 405 -17.40 -33.82 -6.25
N GLU A 406 -17.01 -34.72 -7.16
CA GLU A 406 -15.61 -35.14 -7.40
C GLU A 406 -14.73 -34.09 -8.13
N TYR A 407 -15.20 -32.85 -8.31
CA TYR A 407 -14.45 -31.81 -9.01
C TYR A 407 -13.42 -31.16 -8.08
N ILE A 408 -12.13 -31.29 -8.41
CA ILE A 408 -11.05 -30.51 -7.79
C ILE A 408 -11.28 -29.04 -8.12
N GLU A 409 -11.55 -28.21 -7.12
CA GLU A 409 -11.74 -26.77 -7.34
C GLU A 409 -10.41 -26.02 -7.38
N ASP A 410 -9.44 -26.45 -6.56
CA ASP A 410 -8.13 -25.80 -6.47
C ASP A 410 -7.05 -26.79 -5.98
N SER A 411 -5.79 -26.39 -6.04
CA SER A 411 -4.66 -27.14 -5.48
C SER A 411 -3.80 -26.25 -4.59
N TYR A 412 -3.40 -26.80 -3.45
CA TYR A 412 -2.65 -26.10 -2.42
C TYR A 412 -1.32 -26.79 -2.15
N SER A 413 -0.21 -26.09 -2.34
CA SER A 413 1.12 -26.64 -2.07
C SER A 413 1.46 -26.52 -0.58
N LEU A 414 1.98 -27.59 0.02
CA LEU A 414 2.56 -27.60 1.38
C LEU A 414 3.93 -28.28 1.40
N PRO A 415 4.84 -27.92 2.32
CA PRO A 415 6.07 -28.68 2.59
C PRO A 415 5.77 -30.15 2.90
N LYS A 416 6.46 -31.06 2.23
CA LYS A 416 6.22 -32.51 2.39
C LYS A 416 6.44 -32.99 3.83
N ASP A 417 7.41 -32.40 4.52
CA ASP A 417 7.75 -32.75 5.91
C ASP A 417 6.64 -32.40 6.92
N TRP A 418 5.74 -31.49 6.55
CA TRP A 418 4.59 -31.12 7.38
C TRP A 418 3.49 -32.16 7.30
N ILE A 419 3.27 -32.75 6.12
CA ILE A 419 2.22 -33.75 5.88
C ILE A 419 2.67 -35.21 6.16
N ARG A 420 3.98 -35.48 6.25
CA ARG A 420 4.61 -36.81 6.49
C ARG A 420 4.03 -37.93 5.59
N THR A 421 4.31 -39.20 5.91
CA THR A 421 4.14 -40.45 5.12
C THR A 421 2.72 -40.78 4.63
N SER A 422 1.75 -39.88 4.80
CA SER A 422 0.40 -40.01 4.25
C SER A 422 0.46 -39.82 2.74
N LYS A 423 0.45 -40.93 1.99
CA LYS A 423 0.52 -40.91 0.52
C LYS A 423 -0.68 -40.21 -0.12
N ASP A 424 -1.80 -40.14 0.60
CA ASP A 424 -3.07 -39.57 0.13
C ASP A 424 -3.58 -38.52 1.13
N VAL A 425 -3.38 -37.24 0.82
CA VAL A 425 -3.89 -36.10 1.59
C VAL A 425 -4.77 -35.21 0.70
N PHE A 426 -5.74 -34.55 1.31
CA PHE A 426 -6.59 -33.56 0.66
C PHE A 426 -6.97 -32.45 1.64
N MET A 427 -7.46 -31.34 1.12
CA MET A 427 -7.90 -30.19 1.92
C MET A 427 -9.39 -29.95 1.76
N LEU A 428 -10.03 -29.60 2.86
CA LEU A 428 -11.44 -29.20 2.90
C LEU A 428 -11.53 -27.78 3.44
N LYS A 429 -12.30 -26.92 2.77
CA LYS A 429 -12.67 -25.62 3.31
C LYS A 429 -13.76 -25.79 4.37
N VAL A 430 -13.56 -25.21 5.54
CA VAL A 430 -14.51 -25.27 6.65
C VAL A 430 -15.66 -24.31 6.39
N LYS A 431 -16.88 -24.79 6.59
CA LYS A 431 -18.09 -23.97 6.60
C LYS A 431 -18.85 -24.19 7.92
N GLY A 432 -19.19 -23.11 8.59
CA GLY A 432 -19.88 -23.06 9.89
C GLY A 432 -18.96 -23.14 11.11
N ASP A 433 -19.57 -23.13 12.30
CA ASP A 433 -18.90 -22.95 13.60
C ASP A 433 -18.90 -24.21 14.47
N SER A 434 -19.30 -25.38 13.95
CA SER A 434 -19.47 -26.60 14.76
C SER A 434 -18.20 -27.12 15.46
N MET A 435 -17.03 -26.62 15.07
CA MET A 435 -15.72 -27.01 15.62
C MET A 435 -14.98 -25.86 16.33
N ILE A 436 -15.69 -24.79 16.70
CA ILE A 436 -15.11 -23.56 17.24
C ILE A 436 -14.28 -23.76 18.51
N ASN A 437 -14.67 -24.69 19.39
CA ASN A 437 -13.94 -25.01 20.63
C ASN A 437 -12.62 -25.75 20.37
N LYS A 438 -12.36 -26.17 19.12
CA LYS A 438 -11.05 -26.67 18.65
C LYS A 438 -10.26 -25.61 17.89
N ASN A 439 -10.67 -24.34 17.96
CA ASN A 439 -10.09 -23.24 17.18
C ASN A 439 -10.18 -23.47 15.67
N ILE A 440 -11.20 -24.17 15.19
CA ILE A 440 -11.49 -24.33 13.75
C ILE A 440 -12.70 -23.45 13.43
N TYR A 441 -12.50 -22.44 12.59
CA TYR A 441 -13.49 -21.43 12.27
C TYR A 441 -14.00 -21.57 10.83
N ASP A 442 -15.16 -20.97 10.57
CA ASP A 442 -15.69 -20.81 9.21
C ASP A 442 -14.65 -20.09 8.32
N GLY A 443 -14.38 -20.67 7.15
CA GLY A 443 -13.38 -20.16 6.20
C GLY A 443 -11.96 -20.71 6.37
N ASP A 444 -11.64 -21.42 7.46
CA ASP A 444 -10.35 -22.13 7.61
C ASP A 444 -10.23 -23.28 6.60
N TYR A 445 -9.01 -23.75 6.34
CA TYR A 445 -8.79 -24.97 5.56
C TYR A 445 -8.20 -26.09 6.44
N VAL A 446 -8.80 -27.28 6.39
CA VAL A 446 -8.34 -28.44 7.15
C VAL A 446 -7.64 -29.43 6.22
N VAL A 447 -6.43 -29.84 6.59
CA VAL A 447 -5.65 -30.86 5.89
C VAL A 447 -6.02 -32.23 6.43
N ILE A 448 -6.59 -33.09 5.57
CA ILE A 448 -7.08 -34.42 5.88
C ILE A 448 -6.13 -35.48 5.31
N SER A 449 -5.71 -36.41 6.16
CA SER A 449 -5.05 -37.65 5.76
C SER A 449 -6.10 -38.72 5.51
N LYS A 450 -6.13 -39.31 4.30
CA LYS A 450 -7.08 -40.37 3.96
C LYS A 450 -6.78 -41.62 4.78
N GLN A 451 -7.71 -42.01 5.65
CA GLN A 451 -7.64 -43.22 6.47
C GLN A 451 -9.03 -43.58 7.01
N ASN A 452 -9.34 -44.87 7.05
CA ASN A 452 -10.70 -45.33 7.42
C ASN A 452 -10.83 -45.70 8.91
N MET A 453 -9.72 -45.68 9.66
CA MET A 453 -9.67 -46.05 11.08
C MET A 453 -9.16 -44.88 11.93
N PRO A 454 -10.04 -44.00 12.42
CA PRO A 454 -9.66 -42.92 13.33
C PRO A 454 -9.44 -43.43 14.76
N ARG A 455 -8.69 -42.67 15.56
CA ARG A 455 -8.51 -42.93 17.00
C ARG A 455 -9.50 -42.09 17.82
N ILE A 456 -9.75 -42.53 19.05
CA ILE A 456 -10.54 -41.76 20.01
C ILE A 456 -9.91 -40.37 20.20
N LYS A 457 -10.75 -39.33 20.08
CA LYS A 457 -10.43 -37.88 20.08
C LYS A 457 -9.82 -37.32 18.80
N ASP A 458 -9.65 -38.12 17.75
CA ASP A 458 -9.25 -37.57 16.44
C ASP A 458 -10.37 -36.68 15.89
N ILE A 459 -9.98 -35.59 15.23
CA ILE A 459 -10.88 -34.80 14.40
C ILE A 459 -10.98 -35.52 13.05
N VAL A 460 -12.19 -35.91 12.66
CA VAL A 460 -12.47 -36.72 11.47
C VAL A 460 -13.31 -35.96 10.48
N ALA A 461 -12.97 -36.10 9.20
CA ALA A 461 -13.88 -35.83 8.10
C ALA A 461 -14.67 -37.11 7.83
N VAL A 462 -15.98 -37.03 7.91
CA VAL A 462 -16.89 -38.16 7.71
C VAL A 462 -17.95 -37.78 6.70
N ASP A 463 -18.28 -38.72 5.82
CA ASP A 463 -19.41 -38.66 4.92
C ASP A 463 -20.60 -39.35 5.59
N ILE A 464 -21.68 -38.60 5.79
CA ILE A 464 -22.95 -39.08 6.32
C ILE A 464 -24.00 -38.77 5.25
N GLU A 465 -24.59 -39.81 4.67
CA GLU A 465 -25.65 -39.70 3.65
C GLU A 465 -25.29 -38.81 2.43
N GLY A 466 -24.01 -38.77 2.06
CA GLY A 466 -23.50 -37.97 0.93
C GLY A 466 -22.90 -36.62 1.34
N GLU A 467 -22.94 -36.26 2.63
CA GLU A 467 -22.36 -35.04 3.17
C GLU A 467 -21.08 -35.23 3.96
N ALA A 468 -20.02 -34.54 3.53
CA ALA A 468 -18.83 -34.38 4.34
C ALA A 468 -19.08 -33.44 5.54
N THR A 469 -18.70 -33.86 6.75
CA THR A 469 -18.71 -33.02 7.96
C THR A 469 -17.46 -33.27 8.80
N LEU A 470 -17.06 -32.26 9.59
CA LEU A 470 -15.96 -32.34 10.56
C LEU A 470 -16.48 -32.50 11.97
N LYS A 471 -16.02 -33.54 12.68
CA LYS A 471 -16.41 -33.85 14.07
C LYS A 471 -15.27 -34.50 14.84
N THR A 472 -15.33 -34.50 16.17
CA THR A 472 -14.41 -35.28 17.03
C THR A 472 -14.95 -36.71 17.20
N TYR A 473 -14.13 -37.71 16.85
CA TYR A 473 -14.47 -39.12 17.01
C TYR A 473 -14.40 -39.56 18.48
N LYS A 474 -15.48 -40.10 19.02
CA LYS A 474 -15.52 -40.75 20.35
C LYS A 474 -16.27 -42.07 20.29
N VAL A 475 -16.10 -42.86 21.35
CA VAL A 475 -16.90 -44.05 21.62
C VAL A 475 -17.60 -43.84 22.95
N ILE A 476 -18.93 -43.93 22.97
CA ILE A 476 -19.78 -43.76 24.15
C ILE A 476 -20.65 -45.01 24.24
N ASP A 477 -20.61 -45.71 25.38
CA ASP A 477 -21.38 -46.94 25.63
C ASP A 477 -21.26 -48.00 24.52
N GLY A 478 -20.06 -48.11 23.92
CA GLY A 478 -19.77 -49.04 22.83
C GLY A 478 -20.27 -48.61 21.45
N LYS A 479 -20.95 -47.46 21.33
CA LYS A 479 -21.39 -46.86 20.07
C LYS A 479 -20.43 -45.75 19.63
N ILE A 480 -20.31 -45.56 18.32
CA ILE A 480 -19.54 -44.46 17.74
C ILE A 480 -20.34 -43.17 17.92
N ALA A 481 -19.66 -42.13 18.42
CA ALA A 481 -20.23 -40.81 18.62
C ALA A 481 -19.35 -39.75 17.94
N LEU A 482 -19.95 -38.97 17.05
CA LEU A 482 -19.32 -37.84 16.37
C LEU A 482 -19.70 -36.56 17.10
N ILE A 483 -18.74 -35.98 17.80
CA ILE A 483 -18.98 -34.87 18.72
C ILE A 483 -18.67 -33.55 18.02
N PRO A 484 -19.62 -32.62 17.90
CA PRO A 484 -19.30 -31.25 17.55
C PRO A 484 -18.53 -30.61 18.71
N GLU A 485 -17.59 -29.74 18.39
CA GLU A 485 -16.83 -28.97 19.38
C GLU A 485 -17.41 -27.56 19.44
N ASN A 486 -18.72 -27.49 19.69
CA ASN A 486 -19.51 -26.28 19.88
C ASN A 486 -20.80 -26.65 20.61
N ASP A 487 -21.07 -26.01 21.75
CA ASP A 487 -22.18 -26.33 22.65
C ASP A 487 -23.57 -26.12 22.04
N LYS A 488 -23.66 -25.40 20.91
CA LYS A 488 -24.91 -25.22 20.16
C LYS A 488 -25.38 -26.49 19.44
N TYR A 489 -24.52 -27.50 19.29
CA TYR A 489 -24.77 -28.67 18.47
C TYR A 489 -24.77 -29.95 19.30
N GLN A 490 -25.65 -30.89 18.96
CA GLN A 490 -25.73 -32.18 19.64
C GLN A 490 -24.79 -33.22 19.02
N PRO A 491 -24.23 -34.14 19.83
CA PRO A 491 -23.54 -35.34 19.34
C PRO A 491 -24.38 -36.14 18.34
N ILE A 492 -23.73 -36.64 17.28
CA ILE A 492 -24.34 -37.59 16.34
C ILE A 492 -23.92 -38.99 16.77
N ILE A 493 -24.88 -39.79 17.25
CA ILE A 493 -24.64 -41.18 17.64
C ILE A 493 -24.91 -42.07 16.43
N ILE A 494 -23.91 -42.85 16.04
CA ILE A 494 -24.03 -43.76 14.91
C ILE A 494 -24.61 -45.09 15.40
N GLU A 495 -25.81 -45.43 14.94
CA GLU A 495 -26.47 -46.69 15.28
C GLU A 495 -26.29 -47.76 14.20
N ASP A 496 -26.21 -47.36 12.92
CA ASP A 496 -26.07 -48.25 11.76
C ASP A 496 -24.86 -47.88 10.86
N GLN A 497 -24.40 -48.80 10.00
CA GLN A 497 -23.19 -48.70 9.17
C GLN A 497 -23.22 -47.62 8.06
N GLN A 498 -24.10 -46.62 8.14
CA GLN A 498 -24.31 -45.59 7.10
C GLN A 498 -23.46 -44.33 7.31
N PHE A 499 -22.18 -44.48 7.64
CA PHE A 499 -21.22 -43.38 7.59
C PHE A 499 -19.88 -43.88 7.09
N ASN A 500 -19.17 -43.04 6.33
CA ASN A 500 -17.86 -43.36 5.81
C ASN A 500 -16.84 -42.37 6.35
N VAL A 501 -15.75 -42.87 6.93
CA VAL A 501 -14.64 -42.01 7.36
C VAL A 501 -13.81 -41.65 6.13
N LEU A 502 -13.85 -40.38 5.75
CA LEU A 502 -13.06 -39.86 4.63
C LEU A 502 -11.58 -39.70 5.03
N GLY A 503 -11.33 -39.33 6.28
CA GLY A 503 -9.98 -39.24 6.84
C GLY A 503 -9.90 -38.54 8.19
N VAL A 504 -8.66 -38.38 8.67
CA VAL A 504 -8.35 -37.68 9.93
C VAL A 504 -7.65 -36.36 9.64
N ALA A 505 -8.08 -35.30 10.33
CA ALA A 505 -7.43 -34.00 10.26
C ALA A 505 -6.02 -34.07 10.88
N ILE A 506 -5.03 -33.69 10.08
CA ILE A 506 -3.62 -33.67 10.47
C ILE A 506 -3.08 -32.25 10.60
N GLY A 507 -3.72 -31.27 9.96
CA GLY A 507 -3.32 -29.88 10.05
C GLY A 507 -4.44 -28.89 9.75
N LEU A 508 -4.22 -27.64 10.10
CA LEU A 508 -5.14 -26.53 9.91
C LEU A 508 -4.38 -25.35 9.29
N ILE A 509 -4.93 -24.75 8.24
CA ILE A 509 -4.40 -23.56 7.59
C ILE A 509 -5.30 -22.37 7.91
N LYS A 510 -4.68 -21.30 8.39
CA LYS A 510 -5.34 -20.03 8.73
C LYS A 510 -4.74 -18.87 7.96
N ASN A 511 -5.60 -18.01 7.44
CA ASN A 511 -5.20 -16.73 6.85
C ASN A 511 -5.23 -15.68 7.96
N SER A 512 -4.09 -15.04 8.24
CA SER A 512 -3.97 -13.97 9.27
C SER A 512 -4.20 -12.58 8.70
#